data_AF-A0A2V6R9T9-F1
#
_entry.id   AF-A0A2V6R9T9-F1
#
_cell.length_a   1.000
_cell.length_b   1.000
_cell.length_c   1.000
_cell.angle_alpha   90.00
_cell.angle_beta   90.00
_cell.angle_gamma   90.00
#
_symmetry.space_group_name_H-M   'P 1'
#
loop_
_entity.id
_entity.type
_entity.pdbx_description
1 polymer ?
#
loop_
_entity_poly.entity_id
_entity_poly.type
_entity_poly.pdbx_seq_one_letter_code
_entity_poly.pdbx_strand_id
1 'polypeptide(L)'
;MTAEFVNADGTRTTSQYTANFDGKDRPLTGSAVADTVSLKRIDARTTDRTDKKGGKMVQTLKRVVSQDGKTMTVTVKGTNAQGQAVNNVVVFDKQ
;
A
#
# COMPACT_ATOMS: atom_id res chain seq x y z
N MET A 1 -5.90 8.68 7.56
CA MET A 1 -6.03 8.57 6.09
C MET A 1 -6.91 7.39 5.79
N THR A 2 -7.91 7.57 4.93
CA THR A 2 -8.76 6.50 4.43
C THR A 2 -8.28 6.15 3.03
N ALA A 3 -8.01 4.86 2.78
CA ALA A 3 -7.62 4.36 1.47
C ALA A 3 -8.64 3.30 1.04
N GLU A 4 -9.13 3.42 -0.17
CA GLU A 4 -10.04 2.45 -0.76
C GLU A 4 -9.30 1.66 -1.84
N PHE A 5 -9.36 0.34 -1.73
CA PHE A 5 -8.76 -0.58 -2.67
C PHE A 5 -9.87 -1.39 -3.32
N VAL A 6 -9.83 -1.53 -4.64
CA VAL A 6 -10.64 -2.54 -5.34
C VAL A 6 -9.73 -3.74 -5.55
N ASN A 7 -10.08 -4.87 -4.94
CA ASN A 7 -9.36 -6.11 -5.10
C ASN A 7 -9.63 -6.72 -6.49
N ALA A 8 -8.83 -7.71 -6.90
CA ALA A 8 -8.98 -8.38 -8.19
C ALA A 8 -10.34 -9.08 -8.37
N ASP A 9 -11.00 -9.44 -7.26
CA ASP A 9 -12.35 -10.02 -7.24
C ASP A 9 -13.48 -8.97 -7.28
N GLY A 10 -13.13 -7.69 -7.44
CA GLY A 10 -14.08 -6.58 -7.47
C GLY A 10 -14.54 -6.10 -6.09
N THR A 11 -14.09 -6.72 -4.99
CA THR A 11 -14.45 -6.29 -3.64
C THR A 11 -13.76 -4.97 -3.28
N ARG A 12 -14.52 -4.03 -2.73
CA ARG A 12 -13.99 -2.76 -2.20
C ARG A 12 -13.57 -2.95 -0.75
N THR A 13 -12.31 -2.72 -0.47
CA THR A 13 -11.77 -2.70 0.89
C THR A 13 -11.46 -1.27 1.29
N THR A 14 -12.08 -0.78 2.35
CA THR A 14 -11.75 0.51 2.96
C THR A 14 -10.82 0.27 4.13
N SER A 15 -9.59 0.76 4.03
CA SER A 15 -8.61 0.69 5.10
C SER A 15 -8.35 2.07 5.69
N GLN A 16 -8.24 2.13 7.01
CA GLN A 16 -7.89 3.35 7.73
C GLN A 16 -6.53 3.19 8.40
N TYR A 17 -5.67 4.18 8.24
CA TYR A 17 -4.38 4.25 8.92
C TYR A 17 -3.89 5.68 9.07
N THR A 18 -3.04 5.90 10.07
CA THR A 18 -2.32 7.17 10.24
C THR A 18 -1.11 7.18 9.31
N ALA A 19 -1.05 8.17 8.42
CA ALA A 19 0.01 8.29 7.43
C ALA A 19 1.25 8.96 8.04
N ASN A 20 2.08 8.18 8.71
CA ASN A 20 3.35 8.63 9.28
C ASN A 20 4.51 7.91 8.59
N PHE A 21 5.46 8.67 8.05
CA PHE A 21 6.53 8.17 7.19
C PHE A 21 7.83 7.85 7.96
N ASP A 22 7.69 7.42 9.22
CA ASP A 22 8.80 7.16 10.15
C ASP A 22 9.27 5.70 10.16
N GLY A 23 8.67 4.84 9.32
CA GLY A 23 8.99 3.42 9.24
C GLY A 23 8.47 2.57 10.39
N LYS A 24 7.66 3.13 11.31
CA LYS A 24 7.09 2.38 12.43
C LYS A 24 5.78 1.71 12.06
N ASP A 25 5.60 0.47 12.51
CA ASP A 25 4.36 -0.27 12.36
C ASP A 25 3.23 0.41 13.14
N ARG A 26 2.06 0.51 12.51
CA ARG A 26 0.82 1.04 13.11
C ARG A 26 -0.36 0.14 12.76
N PRO A 27 -1.40 0.10 13.59
CA PRO A 27 -2.61 -0.66 13.28
C PRO A 27 -3.18 -0.27 11.91
N LEU A 28 -3.50 -1.29 11.12
CA LEU A 28 -4.22 -1.18 9.86
C LEU A 28 -5.59 -1.83 10.06
N THR A 29 -6.65 -1.03 10.07
CA THR A 29 -8.01 -1.54 10.29
C THR A 29 -8.73 -1.73 8.96
N GLY A 30 -9.58 -2.76 8.88
CA GLY A 30 -10.41 -3.05 7.71
C GLY A 30 -9.73 -3.82 6.58
N SER A 31 -8.45 -4.19 6.72
CA SER A 31 -7.74 -5.01 5.72
C SER A 31 -7.90 -6.50 6.03
N ALA A 32 -8.25 -7.31 5.02
CA ALA A 32 -8.20 -8.78 5.11
C ALA A 32 -6.76 -9.34 4.98
N VAL A 33 -5.84 -8.52 4.46
CA VAL A 33 -4.48 -8.92 4.07
C VAL A 33 -3.48 -8.73 5.22
N ALA A 34 -3.61 -7.67 6.02
CA ALA A 34 -2.62 -7.27 7.01
C ALA A 34 -3.24 -6.57 8.23
N ASP A 35 -2.57 -6.71 9.38
CA ASP A 35 -2.99 -6.14 10.68
C ASP A 35 -2.28 -4.81 10.96
N THR A 36 -1.11 -4.60 10.36
CA THR A 36 -0.31 -3.39 10.54
C THR A 36 0.29 -2.89 9.24
N VAL A 37 0.55 -1.58 9.20
CA VAL A 37 1.19 -0.86 8.11
C VAL A 37 2.34 -0.02 8.64
N SER A 38 3.45 -0.02 7.90
CA SER A 38 4.56 0.90 8.07
C SER A 38 4.78 1.67 6.78
N LEU A 39 5.07 2.98 6.90
CA LEU A 39 5.36 3.84 5.75
C LEU A 39 6.72 4.48 5.94
N LYS A 40 7.48 4.58 4.86
CA LYS A 40 8.78 5.24 4.84
C LYS A 40 8.86 6.19 3.66
N ARG A 41 9.33 7.42 3.89
CA ARG A 41 9.69 8.32 2.79
C ARG A 41 11.12 8.02 2.35
N ILE A 42 11.29 7.80 1.06
CA ILE A 42 12.61 7.55 0.46
C ILE A 42 13.19 8.86 -0.06
N ASP A 43 12.36 9.62 -0.78
CA ASP A 43 12.70 10.95 -1.29
C ASP A 43 11.41 11.81 -1.47
N ALA A 44 11.53 12.96 -2.13
CA ALA A 44 10.42 13.88 -2.35
C ALA A 44 9.25 13.30 -3.17
N ARG A 45 9.49 12.27 -3.98
CA ARG A 45 8.52 11.65 -4.91
C ARG A 45 8.32 10.15 -4.67
N THR A 46 9.15 9.53 -3.84
CA THR A 46 9.12 8.09 -3.57
C THR A 46 8.77 7.78 -2.12
N THR A 47 7.79 6.90 -1.93
CA THR A 47 7.43 6.37 -0.61
C THR A 47 7.29 4.86 -0.66
N ASP A 48 7.78 4.17 0.36
CA ASP A 48 7.59 2.74 0.54
C ASP A 48 6.56 2.48 1.64
N ARG A 49 5.83 1.38 1.47
CA ARG A 49 4.87 0.85 2.44
C ARG A 49 5.13 -0.64 2.63
N THR A 50 5.05 -1.09 3.87
CA THR A 50 5.17 -2.49 4.26
C THR A 50 3.95 -2.87 5.08
N ASP A 51 3.27 -3.92 4.64
CA ASP A 51 2.08 -4.45 5.30
C ASP A 51 2.42 -5.79 5.95
N LYS A 52 2.00 -5.97 7.20
CA LYS A 52 2.31 -7.17 7.99
C LYS A 52 1.07 -7.81 8.59
N LYS A 53 1.01 -9.15 8.57
CA LYS A 53 0.01 -9.98 9.24
C LYS A 53 0.69 -10.84 10.30
N GLY A 54 0.21 -10.79 11.55
CA GLY A 54 0.86 -11.48 12.68
C GLY A 54 2.34 -11.11 12.84
N GLY A 55 2.70 -9.85 12.56
CA GLY A 55 4.08 -9.34 12.61
C GLY A 55 4.99 -9.75 11.44
N LYS A 56 4.51 -10.58 10.50
CA LYS A 56 5.26 -11.00 9.31
C LYS A 56 4.88 -10.16 8.10
N MET A 57 5.86 -9.76 7.30
CA MET A 57 5.62 -9.01 6.06
C MET A 57 4.86 -9.88 5.05
N VAL A 58 3.73 -9.35 4.56
CA VAL A 58 2.90 -10.00 3.55
C VAL A 58 2.86 -9.22 2.24
N GLN A 59 3.03 -7.89 2.28
CA GLN A 59 3.13 -7.06 1.08
C GLN A 59 4.11 -5.90 1.24
N THR A 60 4.67 -5.49 0.11
CA THR A 60 5.43 -4.25 -0.06
C THR A 60 4.84 -3.44 -1.20
N LEU A 61 4.69 -2.14 -0.99
CA LEU A 61 4.23 -1.20 -1.99
C LEU A 61 5.28 -0.11 -2.16
N LYS A 62 5.68 0.16 -3.41
CA LYS A 62 6.51 1.31 -3.77
C LYS A 62 5.67 2.28 -4.58
N ARG A 63 5.55 3.51 -4.11
CA ARG A 63 4.82 4.59 -4.76
C ARG A 63 5.79 5.65 -5.26
N VAL A 64 5.72 5.97 -6.54
CA VAL A 64 6.55 6.97 -7.22
C VAL A 64 5.63 7.99 -7.91
N VAL A 65 5.84 9.27 -7.64
CA VAL A 65 5.17 10.37 -8.34
C VAL A 65 6.08 10.86 -9.48
N SER A 66 5.52 11.09 -10.67
CA SER A 66 6.25 11.61 -11.82
C SER A 66 6.88 12.98 -11.54
N GLN A 67 7.89 13.36 -12.31
CA GLN A 67 8.60 14.63 -12.10
C GLN A 67 7.67 15.84 -12.20
N ASP A 68 6.72 15.80 -13.12
CA ASP A 68 5.69 16.80 -13.36
C ASP A 68 4.49 16.71 -12.41
N GLY A 69 4.45 15.70 -11.53
CA GLY A 69 3.40 15.51 -10.54
C GLY A 69 2.05 15.10 -11.10
N LYS A 70 1.98 14.72 -12.39
CA LYS A 70 0.73 14.36 -13.07
C LYS A 70 0.35 12.89 -12.89
N THR A 71 1.33 12.02 -12.65
CA THR A 71 1.10 10.58 -12.58
C THR A 71 1.72 10.02 -11.31
N MET A 72 1.05 9.03 -10.73
CA MET A 72 1.53 8.24 -9.61
C MET A 72 1.53 6.76 -9.98
N THR A 73 2.68 6.12 -9.90
CA THR A 73 2.83 4.68 -10.10
C THR A 73 2.95 3.98 -8.75
N VAL A 74 2.18 2.92 -8.54
CA VAL A 74 2.25 2.05 -7.37
C VAL A 74 2.58 0.64 -7.82
N THR A 75 3.71 0.11 -7.36
CA THR A 75 4.10 -1.29 -7.55
C THR A 75 3.83 -2.07 -6.27
N VAL A 76 3.06 -3.14 -6.36
CA VAL A 76 2.68 -4.02 -5.23
C VAL A 76 3.31 -5.38 -5.44
N LYS A 77 4.00 -5.90 -4.41
CA LYS A 77 4.54 -7.27 -4.38
C LYS A 77 4.16 -7.94 -3.06
N GLY A 78 3.91 -9.24 -3.09
CA GLY A 78 3.63 -10.03 -1.89
C GLY A 78 2.56 -11.07 -2.11
N THR A 79 1.69 -11.28 -1.11
CA THR A 79 0.55 -12.19 -1.19
C THR A 79 -0.77 -11.48 -0.92
N ASN A 80 -1.86 -11.90 -1.57
CA ASN A 80 -3.21 -11.44 -1.23
C ASN A 80 -3.79 -12.19 -0.01
N ALA A 81 -5.04 -11.89 0.36
CA ALA A 81 -5.72 -12.53 1.50
C ALA A 81 -5.91 -14.05 1.33
N GLN A 82 -5.92 -14.54 0.09
CA GLN A 82 -6.03 -15.95 -0.27
C GLN A 82 -4.65 -16.65 -0.30
N GLY A 83 -3.56 -15.94 0.04
CA GLY A 83 -2.19 -16.47 0.03
C GLY A 83 -1.57 -16.58 -1.36
N GLN A 84 -2.23 -16.07 -2.41
CA GLN A 84 -1.71 -16.09 -3.77
C GLN A 84 -0.71 -14.97 -3.97
N ALA A 85 0.35 -15.25 -4.72
CA ALA A 85 1.36 -14.25 -5.06
C ALA A 85 0.76 -13.13 -5.93
N VAL A 86 1.14 -11.88 -5.64
CA VAL A 86 0.76 -10.70 -6.41
C VAL A 86 2.00 -9.91 -6.82
N ASN A 87 1.98 -9.39 -8.04
CA ASN A 87 2.99 -8.47 -8.59
C ASN A 87 2.30 -7.50 -9.55
N ASN A 88 1.72 -6.44 -9.00
CA ASN A 88 0.85 -5.53 -9.74
C ASN A 88 1.50 -4.16 -9.89
N VAL A 89 1.25 -3.51 -11.03
CA VAL A 89 1.58 -2.10 -11.25
C VAL A 89 0.29 -1.36 -11.52
N VAL A 90 0.04 -0.31 -10.74
CA VAL A 90 -1.13 0.56 -10.90
C VAL A 90 -0.65 1.97 -11.18
N VAL A 91 -1.25 2.61 -12.18
CA VAL A 91 -0.94 3.98 -12.57
C VAL A 91 -2.17 4.83 -12.36
N PHE A 92 -2.00 5.94 -11.65
CA PHE A 92 -3.04 6.92 -11.38
C PHE A 92 -2.65 8.25 -12.01
N ASP A 93 -3.57 8.83 -12.76
CA ASP A 93 -3.44 10.20 -13.23
C ASP A 93 -4.11 11.16 -12.24
N LYS A 94 -3.48 12.31 -12.06
CA LYS A 94 -4.02 13.41 -11.28
C LYS A 94 -5.20 14.02 -12.06
N GLN A 95 -6.39 14.00 -11.47
CA GLN A 95 -7.56 14.72 -11.96
C GLN A 95 -7.50 16.21 -11.61
#